data_AF-A0A1F4Z0W7-F1
#
_entry.id   AF-A0A1F4Z0W7-F1
#
_cell.length_a   1.000
_cell.length_b   1.000
_cell.length_c   1.000
_cell.angle_alpha   90.00
_cell.angle_beta   90.00
_cell.angle_gamma   90.00
#
_symmetry.space_group_name_H-M   'P 1'
#
loop_
_entity.id
_entity.type
_entity.pdbx_description
1 polymer ?
#
loop_
_entity_poly.entity_id
_entity_poly.type
_entity_poly.pdbx_seq_one_letter_code
_entity_poly.pdbx_strand_id
1 'polypeptide(L)'
;MDDFEQTNWWAYLDEPMRDLMQQSISLLKVFNTQTLMFNHDYSFIVFGAAKAYEGFLKKLLLDLGLIRGYQYRGEHFRIGRAMSPSLPTRYRHGWVYGKLSGKCGGDEIPRKLWETWKRARNRLFHYFPDHKSLISLGEAGELVTEISTRMDEALQGCQVSGNIRIQR
;
A
#
# COMPACT_ATOMS: atom_id res chain seq x y z
N MET A 1 6.10 -1.91 16.12
CA MET A 1 6.71 -1.06 15.08
C MET A 1 7.28 0.15 15.81
N ASP A 2 8.45 -0.06 16.39
CA ASP A 2 9.22 1.02 16.99
C ASP A 2 10.23 1.49 15.93
N ASP A 3 10.63 2.75 16.00
CA ASP A 3 11.63 3.35 15.11
C ASP A 3 11.31 3.34 13.61
N PHE A 4 10.03 3.26 13.23
CA PHE A 4 9.64 3.27 11.81
C PHE A 4 10.09 4.54 11.07
N GLU A 5 10.33 5.63 11.80
CA GLU A 5 10.83 6.90 11.25
C GLU A 5 12.23 6.78 10.60
N GLN A 6 12.99 5.74 10.97
CA GLN A 6 14.33 5.47 10.43
C GLN A 6 14.30 4.57 9.17
N THR A 7 13.12 4.11 8.75
CA THR A 7 13.00 3.23 7.58
C THR A 7 13.06 3.97 6.25
N ASN A 8 13.44 3.24 5.20
CA ASN A 8 13.48 3.78 3.83
C ASN A 8 12.08 4.14 3.33
N TRP A 9 11.07 3.30 3.62
CA TRP A 9 9.70 3.61 3.25
C TRP A 9 9.22 4.92 3.89
N TRP A 10 9.52 5.18 5.16
CA TRP A 10 9.12 6.41 5.82
C TRP A 10 9.74 7.64 5.17
N ALA A 11 11.06 7.60 4.93
CA ALA A 11 11.78 8.67 4.25
C ALA A 11 11.26 8.93 2.82
N TYR A 12 10.77 7.91 2.13
CA TYR A 12 10.24 8.00 0.77
C TYR A 12 8.83 8.60 0.67
N LEU A 13 8.00 8.45 1.72
CA LEU A 13 6.65 9.00 1.75
C LEU A 13 6.67 10.54 1.89
N ASP A 14 5.74 11.20 1.22
CA ASP A 14 5.42 12.60 1.44
C ASP A 14 4.63 12.78 2.75
N GLU A 15 4.67 13.98 3.34
CA GLU A 15 4.06 14.31 4.64
C GLU A 15 2.61 13.79 4.81
N PRO A 16 1.66 13.99 3.86
CA PRO A 16 0.30 13.51 4.06
C PRO A 16 0.18 11.97 4.14
N MET A 17 1.11 11.23 3.53
CA MET A 17 1.16 9.78 3.61
C MET A 17 1.82 9.31 4.91
N ARG A 18 2.82 10.04 5.40
CA ARG A 18 3.43 9.82 6.73
C ARG A 18 2.40 9.99 7.83
N ASP A 19 1.59 11.06 7.79
CA ASP A 19 0.53 11.31 8.76
C ASP A 19 -0.48 10.17 8.82
N LEU A 20 -0.89 9.64 7.66
CA LEU A 20 -1.82 8.52 7.58
C LEU A 20 -1.23 7.22 8.16
N MET A 21 0.05 6.94 7.90
CA MET A 21 0.75 5.79 8.51
C MET A 21 0.91 5.96 10.01
N GLN A 22 1.32 7.15 10.45
CA GLN A 22 1.46 7.51 11.85
C GLN A 22 0.15 7.32 12.60
N GLN A 23 -0.96 7.77 12.03
CA GLN A 23 -2.28 7.62 12.62
C GLN A 23 -2.63 6.15 12.85
N SER A 24 -2.42 5.29 11.85
CA SER A 24 -2.66 3.84 11.98
C SER A 24 -1.76 3.20 13.05
N ILE A 25 -0.48 3.57 13.12
CA ILE A 25 0.46 3.05 14.12
C ILE A 25 0.07 3.53 15.53
N SER A 26 -0.31 4.80 15.68
CA SER A 26 -0.76 5.37 16.95
C SER A 26 -2.04 4.72 17.44
N LEU A 27 -3.01 4.46 16.54
CA LEU A 27 -4.21 3.70 16.88
C LEU A 27 -3.88 2.29 17.35
N LEU A 28 -2.99 1.56 16.69
CA LEU A 28 -2.53 0.25 17.17
C LEU A 28 -1.96 0.34 18.60
N LYS A 29 -1.11 1.34 18.88
CA LYS A 29 -0.54 1.54 20.23
C LYS A 29 -1.61 1.78 21.28
N VAL A 30 -2.57 2.66 21.00
CA VAL A 30 -3.68 2.96 21.91
C VAL A 30 -4.50 1.70 22.21
N PHE A 31 -4.95 0.99 21.18
CA PHE A 31 -5.83 -0.17 21.35
C PHE A 31 -5.11 -1.41 21.90
N ASN A 32 -3.78 -1.53 21.76
CA ASN A 32 -3.00 -2.57 22.43
C ASN A 32 -2.92 -2.39 23.96
N THR A 33 -3.13 -1.16 24.45
CA THR A 33 -3.09 -0.85 25.89
C THR A 33 -4.46 -0.78 26.54
N GLN A 34 -5.53 -0.72 25.74
CA GLN A 34 -6.90 -0.58 26.22
C GLN A 34 -7.68 -1.87 25.99
N THR A 35 -8.24 -2.44 27.06
CA THR A 35 -9.22 -3.52 26.94
C THR A 35 -10.60 -2.92 26.67
N LEU A 36 -11.05 -3.01 25.43
CA LEU A 36 -12.43 -2.64 25.07
C LEU A 36 -13.32 -3.88 25.16
N MET A 37 -14.49 -3.75 25.79
CA MET A 37 -15.38 -4.87 26.12
C MET A 37 -16.30 -5.35 24.98
N PHE A 38 -15.99 -5.11 23.70
CA PHE A 38 -16.83 -5.59 22.59
C PHE A 38 -16.05 -6.20 21.42
N ASN A 39 -16.74 -7.05 20.65
CA ASN A 39 -16.29 -7.58 19.36
C ASN A 39 -16.25 -6.46 18.32
N HIS A 40 -15.13 -5.74 18.25
CA HIS A 40 -14.94 -4.63 17.31
C HIS A 40 -14.28 -5.10 16.02
N ASP A 41 -14.72 -4.51 14.90
CA ASP A 41 -13.96 -4.51 13.66
C ASP A 41 -12.84 -3.48 13.78
N TYR A 42 -11.60 -3.93 13.62
CA TYR A 42 -10.42 -3.06 13.66
C TYR A 42 -9.98 -2.57 12.28
N SER A 43 -10.81 -2.75 11.24
CA SER A 43 -10.56 -2.24 9.88
C SER A 43 -10.26 -0.74 9.84
N PHE A 44 -10.86 0.06 10.73
CA PHE A 44 -10.61 1.50 10.85
C PHE A 44 -9.15 1.84 11.18
N ILE A 45 -8.44 0.95 11.89
CA ILE A 45 -7.02 1.12 12.19
C ILE A 45 -6.20 1.01 10.91
N VAL A 46 -6.56 0.10 10.01
CA VAL A 46 -5.84 -0.16 8.75
C VAL A 46 -6.11 0.92 7.71
N PHE A 47 -7.23 1.65 7.82
CA PHE A 47 -7.69 2.60 6.79
C PHE A 47 -6.66 3.67 6.42
N GLY A 48 -6.01 4.28 7.42
CA GLY A 48 -4.95 5.27 7.20
C GLY A 48 -3.79 4.68 6.40
N ALA A 49 -3.21 3.59 6.90
CA ALA A 49 -2.13 2.86 6.24
C ALA A 49 -2.48 2.40 4.83
N ALA A 50 -3.68 1.88 4.60
CA ALA A 50 -4.15 1.45 3.29
C ALA A 50 -4.24 2.62 2.29
N LYS A 51 -4.67 3.81 2.75
CA LYS A 51 -4.72 5.03 1.94
C LYS A 51 -3.30 5.56 1.64
N ALA A 52 -2.41 5.57 2.63
CA ALA A 52 -1.01 5.92 2.43
C ALA A 52 -0.34 4.98 1.41
N TYR A 53 -0.61 3.68 1.51
CA TYR A 53 -0.09 2.67 0.61
C TYR A 53 -0.58 2.85 -0.84
N GLU A 54 -1.85 3.21 -1.06
CA GLU A 54 -2.32 3.57 -2.40
C GLU A 54 -1.58 4.79 -2.97
N GLY A 55 -1.30 5.79 -2.14
CA GLY A 55 -0.47 6.94 -2.48
C GLY A 55 0.97 6.55 -2.82
N PHE A 56 1.59 5.71 -1.98
CA PHE A 56 2.91 5.14 -2.22
C PHE A 56 2.99 4.45 -3.57
N LEU A 57 2.04 3.57 -3.88
CA LEU A 57 2.03 2.84 -5.16
C LEU A 57 1.93 3.83 -6.33
N LYS A 58 1.09 4.85 -6.25
CA LYS A 58 1.01 5.89 -7.30
C LYS A 58 2.33 6.64 -7.45
N LYS A 59 2.98 7.02 -6.35
CA LYS A 59 4.28 7.71 -6.35
C LYS A 59 5.38 6.82 -6.94
N LEU A 60 5.46 5.56 -6.51
CA LEU A 60 6.41 4.57 -7.03
C LEU A 60 6.25 4.41 -8.55
N LEU A 61 5.02 4.25 -9.03
CA LEU A 61 4.75 4.12 -10.46
C LEU A 61 5.15 5.38 -11.24
N LEU A 62 5.00 6.57 -10.66
CA LEU A 62 5.41 7.83 -11.27
C LEU A 62 6.95 7.92 -11.34
N ASP A 63 7.62 7.65 -10.22
CA ASP A 63 9.08 7.72 -10.09
C ASP A 63 9.78 6.70 -10.99
N LEU A 64 9.17 5.52 -11.22
CA LEU A 64 9.64 4.51 -12.17
C LEU A 64 9.30 4.85 -13.64
N GLY A 65 8.60 5.95 -13.91
CA GLY A 65 8.18 6.36 -15.25
C GLY A 65 7.08 5.49 -15.87
N LEU A 66 6.35 4.72 -15.04
CA LEU A 66 5.29 3.81 -15.49
C LEU A 66 3.95 4.51 -15.71
N ILE A 67 3.76 5.65 -15.04
CA ILE A 67 2.64 6.57 -15.25
C ILE A 67 3.14 8.00 -15.40
N ARG A 68 2.29 8.87 -15.96
CA ARG A 68 2.57 10.30 -16.14
C ARG A 68 1.95 11.14 -15.01
N GLY A 69 2.43 12.37 -14.85
CA GLY A 69 1.94 13.29 -13.80
C GLY A 69 0.43 13.55 -13.81
N TYR A 70 -0.22 13.54 -14.99
CA TYR A 70 -1.69 13.66 -15.06
C TYR A 70 -2.41 12.41 -14.53
N GLN A 71 -1.82 11.22 -14.65
CA GLN A 71 -2.38 9.98 -14.09
C GLN A 71 -2.17 9.95 -12.58
N TYR A 72 -1.03 10.46 -12.10
CA TYR A 72 -0.74 10.58 -10.68
C TYR A 72 -1.74 11.52 -9.98
N ARG A 73 -2.01 12.70 -10.56
CA ARG A 73 -2.96 13.68 -10.00
C ARG A 73 -4.43 13.39 -10.32
N GLY A 74 -4.72 12.62 -11.36
CA GLY A 74 -6.07 12.40 -11.86
C GLY A 74 -6.87 11.38 -11.03
N GLU A 75 -8.18 11.58 -10.96
CA GLU A 75 -9.12 10.71 -10.23
C GLU A 75 -9.45 9.39 -10.95
N HIS A 76 -9.12 9.32 -12.25
CA HIS A 76 -9.45 8.17 -13.09
C HIS A 76 -8.41 7.04 -13.05
N PHE A 77 -7.19 7.32 -12.58
CA PHE A 77 -6.16 6.29 -12.45
C PHE A 77 -6.45 5.40 -11.24
N ARG A 78 -6.70 4.11 -11.48
CA ARG A 78 -7.08 3.13 -10.47
C ARG A 78 -5.99 2.07 -10.31
N ILE A 79 -5.35 2.04 -9.14
CA ILE A 79 -4.28 1.10 -8.80
C ILE A 79 -4.70 -0.35 -9.03
N GLY A 80 -5.88 -0.74 -8.52
CA GLY A 80 -6.37 -2.11 -8.65
C GLY A 80 -6.44 -2.62 -10.09
N ARG A 81 -6.81 -1.75 -11.04
CA ARG A 81 -6.86 -2.09 -12.47
C ARG A 81 -5.48 -2.06 -13.11
N ALA A 82 -4.70 -1.01 -12.82
CA ALA A 82 -3.39 -0.81 -13.44
C ALA A 82 -2.39 -1.91 -13.04
N MET A 83 -2.42 -2.33 -11.77
CA MET A 83 -1.54 -3.34 -11.20
C MET A 83 -2.15 -4.75 -11.18
N SER A 84 -3.26 -5.00 -11.88
CA SER A 84 -3.84 -6.34 -11.91
C SER A 84 -2.95 -7.32 -12.69
N PRO A 85 -2.58 -8.48 -12.11
CA PRO A 85 -1.79 -9.52 -12.79
C PRO A 85 -2.59 -10.28 -13.85
N SER A 86 -3.92 -10.29 -13.75
CA SER A 86 -4.81 -11.15 -14.54
C SER A 86 -5.41 -10.44 -15.77
N LEU A 87 -4.66 -9.53 -16.39
CA LEU A 87 -5.15 -8.81 -17.57
C LEU A 87 -5.07 -9.67 -18.84
N PRO A 88 -6.18 -9.90 -19.59
CA PRO A 88 -6.15 -10.64 -20.84
C PRO A 88 -5.17 -10.04 -21.84
N THR A 89 -4.48 -10.87 -22.63
CA THR A 89 -3.39 -10.46 -23.54
C THR A 89 -3.76 -9.27 -24.43
N ARG A 90 -4.99 -9.26 -24.98
CA ARG A 90 -5.51 -8.17 -25.83
C ARG A 90 -5.58 -6.79 -25.15
N TYR A 91 -5.58 -6.75 -23.83
CA TYR A 91 -5.60 -5.50 -23.04
C TYR A 91 -4.24 -5.16 -22.43
N ARG A 92 -3.19 -5.94 -22.71
CA ARG A 92 -1.85 -5.71 -22.11
C ARG A 92 -1.06 -4.56 -22.76
N HIS A 93 -1.62 -3.89 -23.77
CA HIS A 93 -1.00 -2.69 -24.30
C HIS A 93 -0.92 -1.59 -23.21
N GLY A 94 0.30 -1.17 -22.86
CA GLY A 94 0.51 -0.21 -21.77
C GLY A 94 0.30 -0.79 -20.37
N TRP A 95 0.31 -2.11 -20.20
CA TRP A 95 0.09 -2.79 -18.92
C TRP A 95 1.14 -2.39 -17.88
N VAL A 96 0.68 -1.64 -16.87
CA VAL A 96 1.55 -1.10 -15.81
C VAL A 96 2.19 -2.22 -15.00
N TYR A 97 1.42 -3.27 -14.66
CA TYR A 97 1.94 -4.43 -13.95
C TYR A 97 3.12 -5.09 -14.68
N GLY A 98 2.98 -5.41 -15.96
CA GLY A 98 4.06 -6.06 -16.72
C GLY A 98 5.32 -5.20 -16.82
N LYS A 99 5.19 -3.88 -16.94
CA LYS A 99 6.33 -2.96 -16.90
C LYS A 99 6.96 -2.89 -15.52
N LEU A 100 6.15 -2.91 -14.46
CA LEU A 100 6.63 -2.95 -13.08
C LEU A 100 7.41 -4.25 -12.82
N SER A 101 6.95 -5.40 -13.31
CA SER A 101 7.71 -6.65 -13.22
C SER A 101 9.09 -6.54 -13.88
N GLY A 102 9.17 -5.88 -15.04
CA GLY A 102 10.47 -5.57 -15.65
C GLY A 102 11.36 -4.66 -14.80
N LYS A 103 10.78 -3.66 -14.13
CA LYS A 103 11.50 -2.76 -13.22
C LYS A 103 11.94 -3.41 -11.90
N CYS A 104 11.29 -4.47 -11.48
CA CYS A 104 11.58 -5.18 -10.23
C CYS A 104 12.25 -6.54 -10.44
N GLY A 105 12.77 -6.81 -11.64
CA GLY A 105 13.52 -8.04 -11.95
C GLY A 105 12.67 -9.32 -11.95
N GLY A 106 11.34 -9.22 -11.95
CA GLY A 106 10.45 -10.37 -11.89
C GLY A 106 9.06 -10.05 -11.37
N ASP A 107 8.23 -11.09 -11.28
CA ASP A 107 6.81 -10.98 -10.92
C ASP A 107 6.55 -10.89 -9.39
N GLU A 108 7.51 -11.34 -8.58
CA GLU A 108 7.29 -11.55 -7.16
C GLU A 108 6.88 -10.28 -6.40
N ILE A 109 7.66 -9.21 -6.53
CA ILE A 109 7.39 -7.92 -5.88
C ILE A 109 6.09 -7.29 -6.39
N PRO A 110 5.87 -7.10 -7.71
CA PRO A 110 4.60 -6.58 -8.24
C PRO A 110 3.37 -7.35 -7.75
N ARG A 111 3.44 -8.68 -7.71
CA ARG A 111 2.35 -9.55 -7.24
C ARG A 111 2.05 -9.31 -5.77
N LYS A 112 3.09 -9.32 -4.93
CA LYS A 112 2.99 -9.01 -3.50
C LYS A 112 2.39 -7.62 -3.28
N LEU A 113 2.84 -6.61 -4.02
CA LEU A 113 2.32 -5.25 -3.92
C LEU A 113 0.81 -5.18 -4.21
N TRP A 114 0.37 -5.83 -5.29
CA TRP A 114 -1.04 -5.86 -5.68
C TRP A 114 -1.91 -6.66 -4.71
N GLU A 115 -1.46 -7.82 -4.24
CA GLU A 115 -2.20 -8.62 -3.27
C GLU A 115 -2.36 -7.90 -1.93
N THR A 116 -1.32 -7.21 -1.44
CA THR A 116 -1.41 -6.38 -0.23
C THR A 116 -2.41 -5.23 -0.43
N TRP A 117 -2.41 -4.54 -1.58
CA TRP A 117 -3.41 -3.51 -1.89
C TRP A 117 -4.83 -4.11 -1.91
N LYS A 118 -4.98 -5.28 -2.53
CA LYS A 118 -6.26 -5.96 -2.65
C LYS A 118 -6.78 -6.42 -1.29
N ARG A 119 -5.92 -6.96 -0.42
CA ARG A 119 -6.28 -7.39 0.94
C ARG A 119 -6.61 -6.18 1.82
N ALA A 120 -5.67 -5.24 1.96
CA ALA A 120 -5.75 -4.16 2.94
C ALA A 120 -6.66 -2.99 2.52
N ARG A 121 -6.82 -2.74 1.22
CA ARG A 121 -7.62 -1.60 0.72
C ARG A 121 -8.88 -2.01 -0.02
N ASN A 122 -8.84 -3.06 -0.84
CA ASN A 122 -10.00 -3.41 -1.66
C ASN A 122 -11.00 -4.28 -0.90
N ARG A 123 -10.56 -5.43 -0.39
CA ARG A 123 -11.42 -6.42 0.25
C ARG A 123 -11.83 -6.01 1.66
N LEU A 124 -10.89 -5.51 2.45
CA LEU A 124 -11.14 -5.15 3.85
C LEU A 124 -12.31 -4.17 4.03
N PHE A 125 -12.47 -3.22 3.11
CA PHE A 125 -13.53 -2.21 3.17
C PHE A 125 -14.73 -2.52 2.28
N HIS A 126 -14.77 -3.70 1.66
CA HIS A 126 -15.91 -4.11 0.84
C HIS A 126 -16.90 -4.91 1.69
N TYR A 127 -18.15 -4.48 1.70
CA TYR A 127 -19.22 -5.23 2.35
C TYR A 127 -19.66 -6.40 1.47
N PHE A 128 -19.60 -7.61 2.02
CA PHE A 128 -20.10 -8.81 1.36
C PHE A 128 -21.29 -9.36 2.16
N PRO A 129 -22.49 -9.52 1.55
CA PRO A 129 -23.68 -10.01 2.25
C PRO A 129 -23.48 -11.34 3.00
N ASP A 130 -22.70 -12.24 2.40
CA ASP A 130 -22.49 -13.59 2.92
C ASP A 130 -21.21 -13.75 3.76
N HIS A 131 -20.40 -12.68 3.91
CA HIS A 131 -19.10 -12.75 4.59
C HIS A 131 -18.90 -11.55 5.52
N LYS A 132 -18.81 -11.83 6.84
CA LYS A 132 -18.38 -10.82 7.82
C LYS A 132 -16.87 -10.62 7.70
N SER A 133 -16.46 -9.54 7.04
CA SER A 133 -15.04 -9.16 6.90
C SER A 133 -14.55 -8.32 8.10
N LEU A 134 -14.83 -8.80 9.31
CA LEU A 134 -14.36 -8.17 10.54
C LEU A 134 -12.92 -8.63 10.78
N ILE A 135 -12.04 -7.71 11.17
CA ILE A 135 -10.68 -8.07 11.59
C ILE A 135 -10.47 -7.77 13.06
N SER A 136 -9.71 -8.62 13.73
CA SER A 136 -9.19 -8.41 15.09
C SER A 136 -8.09 -7.34 15.12
N LEU A 137 -7.74 -6.89 16.33
CA LEU A 137 -6.64 -5.96 16.54
C LEU A 137 -5.30 -6.56 16.06
N GLY A 138 -5.09 -7.86 16.28
CA GLY A 138 -3.91 -8.58 15.80
C GLY A 138 -3.81 -8.56 14.28
N GLU A 139 -4.91 -8.92 13.58
CA GLU A 139 -4.98 -8.87 12.11
C GLU A 139 -4.79 -7.45 11.56
N ALA A 140 -5.29 -6.42 12.25
CA ALA A 140 -5.02 -5.04 11.89
C ALA A 140 -3.52 -4.71 11.99
N GLY A 141 -2.86 -5.14 13.06
CA GLY A 141 -1.42 -4.98 13.25
C GLY A 141 -0.59 -5.69 12.18
N GLU A 142 -0.97 -6.92 11.82
CA GLU A 142 -0.36 -7.68 10.73
C GLU A 142 -0.49 -6.95 9.39
N LEU A 143 -1.66 -6.40 9.08
CA LEU A 143 -1.88 -5.67 7.82
C LEU A 143 -1.07 -4.37 7.73
N VAL A 144 -0.97 -3.59 8.82
CA VAL A 144 -0.13 -2.37 8.84
C VAL A 144 1.35 -2.72 8.69
N THR A 145 1.79 -3.84 9.29
CA THR A 145 3.16 -4.36 9.14
C THR A 145 3.42 -4.88 7.72
N GLU A 146 2.44 -5.57 7.12
CA GLU A 146 2.51 -6.05 5.75
C GLU A 146 2.67 -4.88 4.78
N ILE A 147 1.87 -3.82 4.93
CA ILE A 147 1.94 -2.60 4.14
C ILE A 147 3.35 -1.99 4.16
N SER A 148 3.91 -1.74 5.35
CA SER A 148 5.23 -1.14 5.50
C SER A 148 6.35 -2.02 4.93
N THR A 149 6.29 -3.33 5.21
CA THR A 149 7.21 -4.32 4.64
C THR A 149 7.20 -4.30 3.12
N ARG A 150 6.02 -4.27 2.49
CA ARG A 150 5.91 -4.24 1.03
C ARG A 150 6.46 -2.95 0.43
N MET A 151 6.29 -1.82 1.11
CA MET A 151 6.89 -0.55 0.66
C MET A 151 8.42 -0.66 0.65
N ASP A 152 9.03 -1.18 1.72
CA ASP A 152 10.48 -1.38 1.78
C ASP A 152 10.99 -2.37 0.73
N GLU A 153 10.33 -3.53 0.57
CA GLU A 153 10.69 -4.51 -0.45
C GLU A 153 10.69 -3.91 -1.86
N ALA A 154 9.70 -3.06 -2.17
CA ALA A 154 9.64 -2.39 -3.46
C ALA A 154 10.77 -1.37 -3.66
N LEU A 155 11.13 -0.61 -2.62
CA LEU A 155 12.23 0.34 -2.70
C LEU A 155 13.60 -0.34 -2.83
N GLN A 156 13.76 -1.55 -2.28
CA GLN A 156 15.00 -2.33 -2.37
C GLN A 156 15.10 -3.12 -3.68
N GLY A 157 13.99 -3.72 -4.14
CA GLY A 157 14.00 -4.67 -5.24
C GLY A 157 13.58 -4.10 -6.60
N CYS A 158 12.97 -2.92 -6.64
CA CYS A 158 12.69 -2.22 -7.90
C CYS A 158 13.79 -1.21 -8.22
N GLN A 159 14.06 -1.00 -9.51
CA GLN A 159 15.03 -0.02 -10.03
C GLN A 159 14.54 1.43 -9.82
N VAL A 160 14.37 1.84 -8.57
CA VAL A 160 14.05 3.21 -8.19
C VAL A 160 15.32 4.04 -8.39
N SER A 161 15.46 4.66 -9.56
CA SER A 161 16.62 5.48 -9.91
C SER A 161 16.86 6.55 -8.83
N GLY A 162 18.12 6.72 -8.42
CA GLY A 162 18.60 7.49 -7.25
C GLY A 162 18.28 8.99 -7.16
N ASN A 163 17.29 9.50 -7.88
CA ASN A 163 16.68 10.79 -7.60
C ASN A 163 15.51 10.62 -6.61
N ILE A 164 15.75 9.94 -5.49
CA ILE A 164 14.87 10.10 -4.33
C ILE A 164 15.06 11.55 -3.91
N ARG A 165 14.16 12.44 -4.35
CA ARG A 165 13.97 13.72 -3.67
C ARG A 165 13.39 13.39 -2.31
N ILE A 166 14.27 13.00 -1.38
CA ILE A 166 13.98 13.03 0.04
C ILE A 166 13.74 14.52 0.30
N GLN A 167 12.47 14.91 0.43
CA GLN A 167 12.17 16.21 1.00
C GLN A 167 12.71 16.15 2.44
N ARG A 168 13.86 16.80 2.63
CA ARG A 168 14.36 17.16 3.96
C ARG A 168 13.45 18.23 4.53
#